data_AF-A0A2X2JWD6-F1
#
_entry.id   AF-A0A2X2JWD6-F1
#
_cell.length_a   1.000
_cell.length_b   1.000
_cell.length_c   1.000
_cell.angle_alpha   90.00
_cell.angle_beta   90.00
_cell.angle_gamma   90.00
#
_symmetry.space_group_name_H-M   'P 1'
#
loop_
_entity.id
_entity.type
_entity.pdbx_description
1 polymer ?
#
loop_
_entity_poly.entity_id
_entity_poly.type
_entity_poly.pdbx_seq_one_letter_code
_entity_poly.pdbx_strand_id
1 'polypeptide(L)'
;MGRNIHDIDITTSATPDEIESIFSHTIPVGKEHGTINVVFNDENYEVTTFRAEEDYVDHRRPSGVTFVRDLYEDLQRRDFTMNAIAMDTANKLYDYFDGQQDINNRIIRTVGIAEERFQEDAYV
;
A
#
# COMPACT_ATOMS: atom_id res chain seq x y z
N MET A 1 16.51 -4.29 8.60
CA MET A 1 16.25 -5.24 9.70
C MET A 1 16.98 -6.58 9.59
N GLY A 2 17.65 -6.92 8.47
CA GLY A 2 18.45 -8.15 8.36
C GLY A 2 17.65 -9.45 8.53
N ARG A 3 16.34 -9.41 8.31
CA ARG A 3 15.42 -10.55 8.38
C ARG A 3 15.17 -11.07 6.97
N ASN A 4 14.85 -12.36 6.87
CA ASN A 4 14.35 -12.93 5.61
C ASN A 4 13.03 -12.26 5.24
N ILE A 5 12.89 -11.95 3.96
CA ILE A 5 11.66 -11.41 3.39
C ILE A 5 10.69 -12.58 3.25
N HIS A 6 9.52 -12.47 3.86
CA HIS A 6 8.49 -13.50 3.79
C HIS A 6 7.56 -13.28 2.60
N ASP A 7 7.15 -12.03 2.38
CA ASP A 7 6.29 -11.62 1.28
C ASP A 7 6.81 -10.30 0.68
N ILE A 8 6.61 -10.12 -0.63
CA ILE A 8 6.95 -8.90 -1.36
C ILE A 8 5.65 -8.33 -1.93
N ASP A 9 5.23 -7.19 -1.41
CA ASP A 9 4.13 -6.42 -1.95
C ASP A 9 4.66 -5.36 -2.92
N ILE A 10 4.13 -5.36 -4.14
CA ILE A 10 4.48 -4.38 -5.16
C ILE A 10 3.34 -3.37 -5.22
N THR A 11 3.67 -2.10 -5.08
CA THR A 11 2.71 -1.00 -5.27
C THR A 11 3.06 -0.23 -6.53
N THR A 12 2.07 0.16 -7.32
CA THR A 12 2.29 0.76 -8.65
C THR A 12 1.22 1.81 -8.97
N SER A 13 1.57 2.79 -9.80
CA SER A 13 0.58 3.70 -10.37
C SER A 13 -0.32 3.01 -11.39
N ALA A 14 0.04 1.82 -11.90
CA ALA A 14 -0.73 1.11 -12.92
C ALA A 14 -2.07 0.62 -12.37
N THR A 15 -3.17 0.86 -13.08
CA THR A 15 -4.50 0.37 -12.70
C THR A 15 -4.61 -1.16 -12.88
N PRO A 16 -5.60 -1.83 -12.26
CA PRO A 16 -5.79 -3.27 -12.45
C PRO A 16 -5.91 -3.67 -13.92
N ASP A 17 -6.63 -2.89 -14.72
CA ASP A 17 -6.78 -3.14 -16.17
C ASP A 17 -5.45 -2.95 -16.92
N GLU A 18 -4.65 -1.94 -16.55
CA GLU A 18 -3.30 -1.74 -17.12
C GLU A 18 -2.40 -2.95 -16.79
N ILE A 19 -2.44 -3.45 -15.56
CA ILE A 19 -1.67 -4.63 -15.13
C ILE A 19 -2.07 -5.87 -15.95
N GLU A 20 -3.37 -6.15 -16.10
CA GLU A 20 -3.85 -7.29 -16.89
C GLU A 20 -3.50 -7.17 -18.38
N SER A 21 -3.35 -5.96 -18.90
CA SER A 21 -2.92 -5.75 -20.28
C SER A 21 -1.43 -6.04 -20.51
N ILE A 22 -0.61 -5.95 -19.45
CA ILE A 22 0.85 -6.12 -19.51
C ILE A 22 1.24 -7.59 -19.28
N PHE A 23 0.59 -8.25 -18.33
CA PHE A 23 0.95 -9.61 -17.92
C PHE A 23 0.04 -10.66 -18.55
N SER A 24 0.63 -11.74 -19.06
CA SER A 24 -0.11 -12.83 -19.70
C SER A 24 -0.93 -13.69 -18.73
N HIS A 25 -0.58 -13.67 -17.44
CA HIS A 25 -1.26 -14.46 -16.42
C HIS A 25 -1.43 -13.66 -15.12
N THR A 26 -2.68 -13.38 -14.78
CA THR A 26 -3.09 -12.63 -13.59
C THR A 26 -4.29 -13.30 -12.94
N ILE A 27 -4.40 -13.16 -11.61
CA ILE A 27 -5.51 -13.64 -10.81
C ILE A 27 -6.13 -12.42 -10.10
N PRO A 28 -7.37 -12.01 -10.43
CA PRO A 28 -7.99 -10.80 -9.89
C PRO A 28 -8.58 -11.05 -8.50
N VAL A 29 -7.73 -11.37 -7.51
CA VAL A 29 -8.14 -11.73 -6.14
C VAL A 29 -8.86 -10.56 -5.43
N GLY A 30 -8.49 -9.31 -5.73
CA GLY A 30 -9.03 -8.11 -5.10
C GLY A 30 -9.13 -6.92 -6.04
N LYS A 31 -9.51 -7.15 -7.30
CA LYS A 31 -9.52 -6.13 -8.37
C LYS A 31 -10.33 -4.88 -8.01
N GLU A 32 -11.46 -5.05 -7.32
CA GLU A 32 -12.31 -3.94 -6.84
C GLU A 32 -11.59 -3.03 -5.82
N HIS A 33 -10.55 -3.53 -5.15
CA HIS A 33 -9.73 -2.80 -4.18
C HIS A 33 -8.35 -2.42 -4.73
N GLY A 34 -8.08 -2.69 -6.02
CA GLY A 34 -6.84 -2.37 -6.71
C GLY A 34 -5.77 -3.45 -6.67
N THR A 35 -6.06 -4.65 -6.15
CA THR A 35 -5.05 -5.71 -5.97
C THR A 35 -5.22 -6.82 -7.00
N ILE A 36 -4.15 -7.12 -7.73
CA ILE A 36 -4.04 -8.23 -8.66
C ILE A 36 -2.83 -9.09 -8.28
N ASN A 37 -3.03 -10.41 -8.26
CA ASN A 37 -1.92 -11.34 -8.14
C ASN A 37 -1.38 -11.65 -9.54
N VAL A 38 -0.11 -11.30 -9.79
CA VAL A 38 0.56 -11.53 -11.07
C VAL A 38 1.39 -12.81 -10.96
N VAL A 39 1.19 -13.73 -11.90
CA VAL A 39 2.01 -14.95 -11.99
C VAL A 39 3.12 -14.73 -13.00
N PHE A 40 4.36 -14.70 -12.53
CA PHE A 40 5.54 -14.48 -13.35
C PHE A 40 6.65 -15.46 -12.97
N ASN A 41 7.20 -16.18 -13.95
CA ASN A 41 8.20 -17.23 -13.74
C ASN A 41 7.80 -18.27 -12.67
N ASP A 42 6.54 -18.74 -12.71
CA ASP A 42 5.97 -19.70 -11.75
C ASP A 42 5.91 -19.21 -10.30
N GLU A 43 6.09 -17.91 -10.05
CA GLU A 43 5.94 -17.25 -8.76
C GLU A 43 4.78 -16.25 -8.77
N ASN A 44 4.19 -16.04 -7.58
CA ASN A 44 3.07 -15.13 -7.38
C ASN A 44 3.57 -13.81 -6.78
N TYR A 45 3.13 -12.70 -7.36
CA TYR A 45 3.46 -11.35 -6.90
C TYR A 45 2.18 -10.57 -6.65
N GLU A 46 2.00 -10.05 -5.45
CA GLU A 46 0.89 -9.17 -5.16
C GLU A 46 1.20 -7.76 -5.68
N VAL A 47 0.42 -7.31 -6.66
CA VAL A 47 0.54 -5.98 -7.26
C VAL A 47 -0.70 -5.17 -6.92
N THR A 48 -0.52 -4.09 -6.18
CA THR A 48 -1.60 -3.21 -5.75
C THR A 48 -1.43 -1.82 -6.38
N THR A 49 -2.50 -1.32 -7.00
CA THR A 49 -2.55 0.06 -7.51
C THR A 49 -2.51 1.06 -6.36
N PHE A 50 -1.78 2.17 -6.51
CA PHE A 50 -1.82 3.29 -5.57
C PHE A 50 -3.26 3.71 -5.32
N ARG A 51 -3.60 3.86 -4.04
CA ARG A 51 -4.94 4.28 -3.64
C ARG A 51 -4.90 5.29 -2.52
N ALA A 52 -5.83 6.23 -2.54
CA ALA A 52 -6.09 7.15 -1.45
C ALA A 52 -7.43 6.80 -0.79
N GLU A 53 -7.58 7.24 0.45
CA GLU A 53 -8.86 7.25 1.14
C GLU A 53 -9.62 8.52 0.72
N GLU A 54 -10.90 8.41 0.36
CA GLU A 54 -11.73 9.61 0.19
C GLU A 54 -12.04 10.20 1.56
N ASP A 55 -11.81 11.51 1.71
CA ASP A 55 -12.25 12.27 2.87
C ASP A 55 -13.73 12.00 3.17
N TYR A 56 -14.05 11.82 4.45
CA TYR A 56 -15.40 11.61 4.96
C TYR A 56 -16.31 12.81 4.64
N VAL A 57 -16.96 12.82 3.48
CA VAL A 57 -17.87 13.93 3.14
C VAL A 57 -19.19 13.85 3.92
N ASP A 58 -19.61 12.69 4.45
CA ASP A 58 -20.96 12.57 5.06
C ASP A 58 -21.16 11.46 6.12
N HIS A 59 -20.15 11.11 6.91
CA HIS A 59 -20.23 10.10 8.01
C HIS A 59 -20.72 8.70 7.57
N ARG A 60 -20.79 8.43 6.27
CA ARG A 60 -20.89 7.09 5.70
C ARG A 60 -19.50 6.70 5.21
N ARG A 61 -19.05 5.49 5.58
CA ARG A 61 -17.82 4.91 5.04
C ARG A 61 -17.82 5.06 3.51
N PRO A 62 -16.73 5.55 2.88
CA PRO A 62 -16.58 5.45 1.44
C PRO A 62 -16.79 3.99 1.04
N SER A 63 -17.71 3.75 0.12
CA SER A 63 -18.00 2.38 -0.36
C SER A 63 -16.97 1.90 -1.40
N GLY A 64 -15.93 2.69 -1.69
CA GLY A 64 -14.99 2.43 -2.78
C GLY A 64 -13.57 2.93 -2.48
N VAL A 65 -12.64 2.40 -3.26
CA VAL A 65 -11.22 2.76 -3.25
C VAL A 65 -10.97 3.74 -4.40
N THR A 66 -10.30 4.86 -4.12
CA THR A 66 -9.92 5.82 -5.17
C THR A 66 -8.49 5.57 -5.59
N PHE A 67 -8.30 5.18 -6.85
CA PHE A 67 -6.96 5.00 -7.42
C PHE A 67 -6.31 6.35 -7.69
N VAL A 68 -5.08 6.49 -7.24
CA VAL A 68 -4.27 7.69 -7.39
C VAL A 68 -3.01 7.36 -8.19
N ARG A 69 -2.25 8.38 -8.55
CA ARG A 69 -0.98 8.20 -9.26
C ARG A 69 0.22 8.68 -8.44
N ASP A 70 -0.01 9.22 -7.24
CA ASP A 70 1.02 9.64 -6.30
C ASP A 70 1.30 8.54 -5.28
N LEU A 71 2.59 8.20 -5.13
CA LEU A 71 3.07 7.28 -4.12
C LEU A 71 2.88 7.85 -2.70
N TYR A 72 3.03 9.16 -2.52
CA TYR A 72 2.88 9.79 -1.22
C TYR A 72 1.47 9.55 -0.65
N GLU A 73 0.44 9.70 -1.47
CA GLU A 73 -0.96 9.47 -1.07
C GLU A 73 -1.20 8.00 -0.68
N ASP A 74 -0.61 7.03 -1.40
CA ASP A 74 -0.70 5.61 -1.02
C ASP A 74 0.02 5.29 0.30
N LEU A 75 1.17 5.93 0.54
CA LEU A 75 1.92 5.72 1.78
C LEU A 75 1.27 6.41 2.98
N GLN A 76 0.60 7.55 2.76
CA GLN A 76 -0.05 8.32 3.81
C GLN A 76 -1.16 7.54 4.49
N ARG A 77 -1.90 6.69 3.75
CA ARG A 77 -3.01 5.86 4.24
C ARG A 77 -2.60 4.57 4.97
N ARG A 78 -1.30 4.32 5.15
CA ARG A 78 -0.83 3.10 5.82
C ARG A 78 -0.92 3.25 7.33
N ASP A 79 -1.00 2.13 8.01
CA ASP A 79 -1.17 2.04 9.46
C ASP A 79 -0.01 2.66 10.23
N PHE A 80 1.22 2.19 9.97
CA PHE A 80 2.43 2.54 10.73
C PHE A 80 3.54 3.09 9.84
N THR A 81 4.33 4.01 10.39
CA THR A 81 5.47 4.65 9.71
C THR A 81 6.46 3.63 9.15
N MET A 82 6.73 2.56 9.90
CA MET A 82 7.61 1.46 9.46
C MET A 82 7.06 0.66 8.27
N ASN A 83 5.74 0.65 8.05
CA ASN A 83 5.08 0.00 6.93
C ASN A 83 4.87 0.97 5.74
N ALA A 84 5.13 2.26 5.94
CA ALA A 84 4.97 3.34 4.98
C ALA A 84 6.28 3.74 4.28
N ILE A 85 7.17 2.78 4.11
CA ILE A 85 8.43 2.92 3.39
C ILE A 85 8.30 2.18 2.05
N ALA A 86 8.66 2.85 0.96
CA ALA A 86 8.73 2.23 -0.36
C ALA A 86 10.17 2.22 -0.89
N MET A 87 10.45 1.29 -1.81
CA MET A 87 11.75 1.19 -2.48
C MET A 87 11.53 1.01 -3.99
N ASP A 88 12.24 1.78 -4.81
CA ASP A 88 12.24 1.58 -6.25
C ASP A 88 13.28 0.54 -6.72
N THR A 89 13.25 0.23 -8.02
CA THR A 89 14.16 -0.74 -8.65
C THR A 89 15.63 -0.28 -8.66
N ALA A 90 15.91 0.99 -8.38
CA ALA A 90 17.27 1.52 -8.22
C ALA A 90 17.75 1.49 -6.76
N ASN A 91 16.99 0.84 -5.86
CA ASN A 91 17.22 0.80 -4.41
C ASN A 91 17.13 2.16 -3.72
N LYS A 92 16.45 3.13 -4.33
CA LYS A 92 16.14 4.39 -3.64
C LYS A 92 14.94 4.18 -2.73
N LEU A 93 15.12 4.56 -1.47
CA LEU A 93 14.07 4.54 -0.46
C LEU A 93 13.25 5.84 -0.50
N TYR A 94 11.94 5.68 -0.38
CA TYR A 94 10.97 6.75 -0.18
C TYR A 94 10.39 6.57 1.22
N ASP A 95 10.75 7.49 2.11
CA ASP A 95 10.39 7.45 3.52
C ASP A 95 9.93 8.85 3.95
N TYR A 96 8.63 9.12 3.75
CA TYR A 96 8.03 10.43 4.02
C TYR A 96 7.60 10.62 5.48
N PHE A 97 7.58 9.54 6.27
CA PHE A 97 6.98 9.50 7.61
C PHE A 97 7.97 9.01 8.68
N ASP A 98 9.27 9.12 8.41
CA ASP A 98 10.36 8.74 9.34
C ASP A 98 10.34 7.26 9.78
N GLY A 99 9.85 6.37 8.92
CA GLY A 99 9.76 4.94 9.18
C GLY A 99 11.12 4.31 9.48
N GLN A 100 12.19 4.69 8.78
CA GLN A 100 13.53 4.17 9.07
C GLN A 100 14.02 4.57 10.46
N GLN A 101 13.69 5.78 10.90
CA GLN A 101 14.04 6.24 12.24
C GLN A 101 13.26 5.45 13.29
N ASP A 102 11.96 5.26 13.10
CA ASP A 102 11.12 4.48 14.01
C ASP A 102 11.56 3.00 14.07
N ILE A 103 11.98 2.41 12.94
CA ILE A 103 12.59 1.07 12.90
C ILE A 103 13.87 1.01 13.75
N ASN A 104 14.76 1.99 13.62
CA ASN A 104 16.01 2.04 14.38
C ASN A 104 15.76 2.22 15.89
N ASN A 105 14.76 3.02 16.24
CA ASN A 105 14.37 3.29 17.62
C ASN A 105 13.44 2.21 18.21
N ARG A 106 12.99 1.24 17.39
CA ARG A 106 12.02 0.19 17.75
C ARG A 106 10.68 0.77 18.24
N ILE A 107 10.22 1.82 17.58
CA ILE A 107 8.96 2.50 17.86
C ILE A 107 7.91 2.02 16.85
N ILE A 108 6.71 1.70 17.33
CA ILE A 108 5.52 1.51 16.49
C ILE A 108 4.73 2.80 16.55
N ARG A 109 4.72 3.56 15.47
CA ARG A 109 4.03 4.85 15.35
C ARG A 109 3.10 4.83 14.16
N THR A 110 1.91 5.38 14.32
CA THR A 110 0.95 5.51 13.23
C THR A 110 1.41 6.54 12.19
N VAL A 111 1.02 6.37 10.93
CA VAL A 111 1.15 7.45 9.93
C VAL A 111 0.09 8.50 10.21
N GLY A 112 0.50 9.76 10.39
CA GLY A 112 -0.42 10.84 10.75
C GLY A 112 -0.90 10.76 12.21
N ILE A 113 -2.14 11.18 12.46
CA ILE A 113 -2.70 11.27 13.82
C ILE A 113 -3.29 9.91 14.22
N ALA A 114 -2.81 9.33 15.31
CA ALA A 114 -3.22 8.01 15.78
C ALA A 114 -4.74 7.91 16.02
N GLU A 115 -5.35 8.96 16.54
CA GLU A 115 -6.81 9.00 16.79
C GLU A 115 -7.63 8.90 15.50
N GLU A 116 -7.15 9.49 14.40
CA GLU A 116 -7.80 9.39 13.08
C GLU A 116 -7.64 7.96 12.53
N ARG A 117 -6.42 7.41 12.59
CA ARG A 117 -6.12 6.03 12.11
C ARG A 117 -6.91 4.94 12.84
N PHE A 118 -7.07 5.04 14.15
CA PHE A 118 -7.82 4.03 14.91
C PHE A 118 -9.34 4.15 14.75
N GLN A 119 -9.86 5.30 14.29
CA GLN A 119 -11.27 5.43 13.93
C GLN A 119 -11.57 4.83 12.54
N GLU A 120 -10.58 4.82 11.65
CA GLU A 120 -10.69 4.27 10.29
C GLU A 120 -10.77 2.73 10.29
N ASP A 121 -9.94 2.07 11.12
CA ASP A 121 -9.79 0.60 11.15
C ASP A 121 -10.47 -0.11 12.34
N ALA A 122 -11.43 0.56 12.98
CA ALA A 122 -12.16 -0.03 14.09
C ALA A 122 -13.02 -1.23 13.63
N TYR A 123 -12.49 -2.44 13.86
CA TYR A 123 -13.28 -3.67 14.02
C TYR A 123 -14.14 -3.50 15.28
N VAL A 124 -15.35 -2.96 15.12
CA VAL A 124 -16.43 -3.01 16.11
C VAL A 124 -17.60 -3.79 15.52
#